data_AF-A0A6J1ND34-F1
#
_entry.id   AF-A0A6J1ND34-F1
#
_cell.length_a   1.000
_cell.length_b   1.000
_cell.length_c   1.000
_cell.angle_alpha   90.00
_cell.angle_beta   90.00
_cell.angle_gamma   90.00
#
_symmetry.space_group_name_H-M   'P 1'
#
loop_
_entity.id
_entity.type
_entity.pdbx_description
1 polymer ?
#
loop_
_entity_poly.entity_id
_entity_poly.type
_entity_poly.pdbx_seq_one_letter_code
_entity_poly.pdbx_strand_id
1 'polypeptide(L)'
;MTSSLWTSDLCTFVKMRAATLFIFAVLLVVVSCRPDKAVLKELKAEAARKKACLHDCSSVKLDPVCAGKQGEKPKSFGNECVMNNYNCENKETLQKISKGECPGSDGIRLS
;
A
#
# COMPACT_ATOMS: atom_id res chain seq x y z
N MET A 1 -17.83 34.74 55.48
CA MET A 1 -17.37 34.50 54.09
C MET A 1 -16.88 33.06 53.99
N THR A 2 -17.77 32.11 53.71
CA THR A 2 -17.44 30.68 53.57
C THR A 2 -18.40 30.05 52.55
N SER A 3 -18.24 30.42 51.28
CA SER A 3 -19.15 29.97 50.20
C SER A 3 -18.41 29.43 48.97
N SER A 4 -17.08 29.54 48.94
CA SER A 4 -16.25 29.27 47.76
C SER A 4 -15.77 27.81 47.63
N LEU A 5 -16.08 26.92 48.57
CA LEU A 5 -15.63 25.52 48.53
C LEU A 5 -16.63 24.53 47.89
N TRP A 6 -17.89 24.91 47.62
CA TRP A 6 -18.92 23.96 47.13
C TRP A 6 -19.09 23.95 45.59
N THR A 7 -18.56 24.93 44.85
CA THR A 7 -18.73 25.03 43.40
C THR A 7 -17.62 24.37 42.58
N SER A 8 -16.47 24.07 43.18
CA SER A 8 -15.34 23.40 42.52
C SER A 8 -15.54 21.88 42.37
N ASP A 9 -16.19 21.22 43.33
CA ASP A 9 -16.34 19.76 43.32
C ASP A 9 -17.37 19.27 42.30
N LEU A 10 -18.49 19.97 42.10
CA LEU A 10 -19.48 19.60 41.08
C LEU A 10 -18.96 19.80 39.64
N CYS A 11 -18.22 20.89 39.38
CA CYS A 11 -17.64 21.16 38.07
C CYS A 11 -16.51 20.17 37.75
N THR A 12 -15.72 19.77 38.75
CA THR A 12 -14.67 18.76 38.60
C THR A 12 -15.26 17.37 38.42
N PHE A 13 -16.37 17.03 39.10
CA PHE A 13 -17.06 15.73 38.97
C PHE A 13 -17.76 15.53 37.62
N VAL A 14 -18.39 16.58 37.06
CA VAL A 14 -18.96 16.57 35.70
C VAL A 14 -17.87 16.56 34.63
N LYS A 15 -16.77 17.30 34.83
CA LYS A 15 -15.61 17.30 33.93
C LYS A 15 -14.84 15.98 33.99
N MET A 16 -14.82 15.30 35.14
CA MET A 16 -14.28 13.93 35.30
C MET A 16 -15.07 12.93 34.47
N ARG A 17 -16.42 13.01 34.46
CA ARG A 17 -17.29 12.15 33.63
C ARG A 17 -17.19 12.43 32.14
N ALA A 18 -17.16 13.70 31.73
CA ALA A 18 -16.98 14.04 30.32
C ALA A 18 -15.59 13.65 29.80
N ALA A 19 -14.53 13.85 30.60
CA ALA A 19 -13.19 13.41 30.27
C ALA A 19 -13.06 11.88 30.26
N THR A 20 -13.66 11.16 31.21
CA THR A 20 -13.67 9.68 31.16
C THR A 20 -14.46 9.15 29.99
N LEU A 21 -15.62 9.74 29.64
CA LEU A 21 -16.38 9.36 28.45
C LEU A 21 -15.62 9.64 27.15
N PHE A 22 -14.91 10.78 27.06
CA PHE A 22 -14.04 11.08 25.92
C PHE A 22 -12.85 10.11 25.82
N ILE A 23 -12.19 9.81 26.94
CA ILE A 23 -11.09 8.84 26.99
C ILE A 23 -11.60 7.45 26.59
N PHE A 24 -12.77 7.02 27.07
CA PHE A 24 -13.37 5.74 26.70
C PHE A 24 -13.75 5.70 25.22
N ALA A 25 -14.33 6.79 24.67
CA ALA A 25 -14.65 6.89 23.25
C ALA A 25 -13.39 6.82 22.38
N VAL A 26 -12.32 7.52 22.76
CA VAL A 26 -11.02 7.45 22.06
C VAL A 26 -10.43 6.04 22.16
N LEU A 27 -10.49 5.38 23.32
CA LEU A 27 -10.02 4.00 23.47
C LEU A 27 -10.83 3.01 22.63
N LEU A 28 -12.16 3.16 22.54
CA LEU A 28 -13.03 2.32 21.70
C LEU A 28 -12.72 2.50 20.20
N VAL A 29 -12.44 3.72 19.75
CA VAL A 29 -12.01 4.00 18.36
C VAL A 29 -10.64 3.38 18.08
N VAL A 30 -9.67 3.53 18.99
CA VAL A 30 -8.32 2.93 18.83
C VAL A 30 -8.34 1.40 18.83
N VAL A 31 -9.24 0.77 19.61
CA VAL A 31 -9.41 -0.70 19.63
C VAL A 31 -10.10 -1.21 18.36
N SER A 32 -11.07 -0.47 17.81
CA SER A 32 -11.79 -0.84 16.59
C SER A 32 -11.02 -0.57 15.30
N CYS A 33 -9.98 0.29 15.33
CA CYS A 33 -9.07 0.52 14.19
C CYS A 33 -7.93 -0.49 14.06
N ARG A 34 -7.91 -1.59 14.83
CA ARG A 34 -6.88 -2.64 14.63
C ARG A 34 -7.22 -3.42 13.35
N PRO A 35 -6.35 -3.42 12.32
CA PRO A 35 -6.58 -4.25 11.14
C PRO A 35 -6.65 -5.71 11.59
N ASP A 36 -7.70 -6.42 11.17
CA ASP A 36 -7.88 -7.82 11.50
C ASP A 36 -6.63 -8.63 11.15
N LYS A 37 -6.25 -9.56 12.03
CA LYS A 37 -5.13 -10.47 11.77
C LYS A 37 -5.31 -11.24 10.45
N ALA A 38 -6.54 -11.39 9.98
CA ALA A 38 -6.88 -11.97 8.69
C ALA A 38 -6.33 -11.13 7.51
N VAL A 39 -6.53 -9.80 7.52
CA VAL A 39 -6.06 -8.89 6.46
C VAL A 39 -4.53 -8.89 6.39
N LEU A 40 -3.85 -8.90 7.54
CA LEU A 40 -2.37 -8.97 7.57
C LEU A 40 -1.84 -10.30 7.00
N LYS A 41 -2.54 -11.42 7.22
CA LYS A 41 -2.16 -12.72 6.66
C LYS A 41 -2.32 -12.73 5.14
N GLU A 42 -3.39 -12.13 4.62
CA GLU A 42 -3.64 -12.03 3.18
C GLU A 42 -2.59 -11.17 2.48
N LEU A 43 -2.30 -9.97 3.00
CA LEU A 43 -1.27 -9.08 2.43
C LEU A 43 0.12 -9.71 2.45
N LYS A 44 0.46 -10.47 3.51
CA LYS A 44 1.74 -11.21 3.57
C LYS A 44 1.79 -12.36 2.56
N ALA A 45 0.68 -13.06 2.34
CA ALA A 45 0.60 -14.11 1.33
C ALA A 45 0.70 -13.53 -0.08
N GLU A 46 0.08 -12.38 -0.35
CA GLU A 46 0.23 -11.65 -1.60
C GLU A 46 1.67 -11.17 -1.81
N ALA A 47 2.28 -10.54 -0.80
CA ALA A 47 3.67 -10.10 -0.86
C ALA A 47 4.65 -11.27 -1.04
N ALA A 48 4.40 -12.41 -0.39
CA ALA A 48 5.21 -13.62 -0.58
C ALA A 48 5.07 -14.17 -2.00
N ARG A 49 3.86 -14.13 -2.59
CA ARG A 49 3.64 -14.51 -3.99
C ARG A 49 4.36 -13.56 -4.95
N LYS A 50 4.28 -12.24 -4.74
CA LYS A 50 5.02 -11.25 -5.53
C LYS A 50 6.53 -11.48 -5.43
N LYS A 51 7.03 -11.72 -4.22
CA LYS A 51 8.45 -12.02 -3.98
C LYS A 51 8.93 -13.30 -4.67
N ALA A 52 8.05 -14.30 -4.85
CA ALA A 52 8.39 -15.52 -5.58
C ALA A 52 8.55 -15.26 -7.10
N CYS A 53 7.89 -14.24 -7.63
CA CYS A 53 7.98 -13.82 -9.03
C CYS A 53 9.12 -12.83 -9.32
N LEU A 54 9.59 -12.12 -8.30
CA LEU A 54 10.65 -11.13 -8.40
C LEU A 54 12.02 -11.81 -8.58
N HIS A 55 12.47 -11.90 -9.83
CA HIS A 55 13.87 -12.21 -10.14
C HIS A 55 14.75 -10.97 -10.02
N ASP A 56 15.98 -11.15 -9.55
CA ASP A 56 16.97 -10.10 -9.52
C ASP A 56 17.45 -9.79 -10.95
N CYS A 57 17.00 -8.65 -11.47
CA CYS A 57 17.35 -8.15 -12.80
C CYS A 57 18.49 -7.12 -12.78
N SER A 58 19.13 -6.88 -11.62
CA SER A 58 20.16 -5.84 -11.45
C SER A 58 21.46 -6.17 -12.17
N SER A 59 21.71 -7.46 -12.44
CA SER A 59 22.86 -7.95 -13.19
C SER A 59 22.63 -7.95 -14.71
N VAL A 60 21.40 -7.74 -15.15
CA VAL A 60 21.03 -7.73 -16.58
C VAL A 60 21.23 -6.33 -17.14
N LYS A 61 21.74 -6.25 -18.37
CA LYS A 61 21.90 -4.97 -19.07
C LYS A 61 20.56 -4.23 -19.19
N LEU A 62 20.62 -2.90 -19.13
CA LEU A 62 19.48 -2.03 -19.36
C LEU A 62 19.18 -2.00 -20.86
N ASP A 63 18.32 -2.91 -21.31
CA ASP A 63 17.89 -3.05 -22.69
C ASP A 63 16.38 -2.79 -22.78
N PRO A 64 15.94 -1.53 -22.99
CA PRO A 64 14.53 -1.20 -22.95
C PRO A 64 13.73 -2.01 -23.98
N VAL A 65 12.59 -2.55 -23.55
CA VAL A 65 11.68 -3.33 -24.40
C VAL A 65 10.26 -2.81 -24.30
N CYS A 66 9.59 -2.79 -25.44
CA CYS A 66 8.18 -2.49 -25.53
C CYS A 66 7.41 -3.80 -25.54
N ALA A 67 6.56 -3.99 -24.55
CA ALA A 67 5.74 -5.19 -24.44
C ALA A 67 4.27 -4.85 -24.26
N GLY A 68 3.41 -5.67 -24.86
CA GLY A 68 1.98 -5.44 -24.85
C GLY A 68 1.21 -6.69 -25.25
N LYS A 69 -0.11 -6.55 -25.25
CA LYS A 69 -1.06 -7.58 -25.65
C LYS A 69 -2.08 -6.94 -26.60
N GLN A 70 -2.66 -7.73 -27.49
CA GLN A 70 -3.70 -7.22 -28.39
C GLN A 70 -4.88 -6.63 -27.58
N GLY A 71 -5.22 -5.38 -27.87
CA GLY A 71 -6.32 -4.66 -27.21
C GLY A 71 -5.92 -3.84 -25.97
N GLU A 72 -4.68 -3.92 -25.52
CA GLU A 72 -4.19 -3.17 -24.36
C GLU A 72 -3.10 -2.15 -24.75
N LYS A 73 -2.95 -1.11 -23.95
CA LYS A 73 -1.88 -0.12 -24.15
C LYS A 73 -0.52 -0.79 -23.91
N PRO A 74 0.42 -0.69 -24.86
CA PRO A 74 1.73 -1.30 -24.71
C PRO A 74 2.53 -0.53 -23.65
N LYS A 75 3.33 -1.26 -22.86
CA LYS A 75 4.11 -0.75 -21.73
C LYS A 75 5.60 -0.92 -22.01
N SER A 76 6.38 0.05 -21.54
CA SER A 76 7.83 0.04 -21.64
C SER A 76 8.43 -0.59 -20.39
N PHE A 77 9.38 -1.49 -20.58
CA PHE A 77 10.14 -2.15 -19.51
C PHE A 77 11.63 -1.89 -19.71
N GLY A 78 12.38 -1.73 -18.61
CA GLY A 78 13.83 -1.48 -18.66
C GLY A 78 14.63 -2.65 -19.22
N ASN A 79 14.12 -3.88 -19.12
CA ASN A 79 14.63 -5.07 -19.79
C ASN A 79 13.58 -6.21 -19.82
N GLU A 80 13.92 -7.30 -20.48
CA GLU A 80 13.08 -8.50 -20.61
C GLU A 80 12.89 -9.23 -19.27
N CYS A 81 13.86 -9.17 -18.37
CA CYS A 81 13.77 -9.75 -17.02
C CYS A 81 12.68 -9.06 -16.19
N VAL A 82 12.64 -7.73 -16.20
CA VAL A 82 11.63 -6.91 -15.51
C VAL A 82 10.25 -7.14 -16.12
N MET A 83 10.16 -7.26 -17.46
CA MET A 83 8.92 -7.64 -18.14
C MET A 83 8.40 -9.00 -17.65
N ASN A 84 9.29 -9.99 -17.50
CA ASN A 84 8.91 -11.32 -17.03
C ASN A 84 8.45 -11.31 -15.57
N ASN A 85 9.12 -10.55 -14.69
CA ASN A 85 8.68 -10.35 -13.31
C ASN A 85 7.28 -9.75 -13.26
N TYR A 86 7.03 -8.70 -14.06
CA TYR A 86 5.71 -8.07 -14.16
C TYR A 86 4.63 -9.06 -14.61
N ASN A 87 4.93 -9.85 -15.64
CA ASN A 87 4.02 -10.89 -16.14
C ASN A 87 3.67 -11.90 -15.03
N CYS A 88 4.67 -12.36 -14.27
CA CYS A 88 4.45 -13.29 -13.16
C CYS A 88 3.62 -12.66 -12.01
N GLU A 89 3.96 -11.44 -11.60
CA GLU A 89 3.27 -10.73 -10.50
C GLU A 89 1.81 -10.42 -10.81
N ASN A 90 1.52 -10.00 -12.04
CA ASN A 90 0.20 -9.54 -12.45
C ASN A 90 -0.61 -10.64 -13.15
N LYS A 91 -0.04 -11.84 -13.31
CA LYS A 91 -0.61 -12.94 -14.12
C LYS A 91 -0.94 -12.50 -15.55
N GLU A 92 -0.08 -11.65 -16.09
CA GLU A 92 -0.19 -11.12 -17.43
C GLU A 92 0.67 -11.91 -18.40
N THR A 93 0.36 -11.80 -19.69
CA THR A 93 1.10 -12.46 -20.77
C THR A 93 1.56 -11.44 -21.81
N LEU A 94 2.18 -10.35 -21.33
CA LEU A 94 2.72 -9.32 -22.22
C LEU A 94 3.86 -9.92 -23.05
N GLN A 95 3.77 -9.74 -24.37
CA GLN A 95 4.81 -10.17 -25.28
C GLN A 95 5.60 -8.97 -25.78
N LYS A 96 6.88 -9.18 -26.03
CA LYS A 96 7.76 -8.19 -26.64
C LYS A 96 7.28 -7.87 -28.06
N ILE A 97 6.90 -6.62 -28.27
CA ILE A 97 6.45 -6.10 -29.56
C ILE A 97 7.64 -5.49 -30.31
N SER A 98 8.45 -4.69 -29.61
CA SER A 98 9.60 -3.99 -30.20
C SER A 98 10.76 -3.87 -29.22
N LYS A 99 11.96 -3.64 -29.77
CA LYS A 99 13.12 -3.18 -29.00
C LYS A 99 13.00 -1.66 -28.80
N GLY A 100 13.31 -1.17 -27.61
CA GLY A 100 13.11 0.22 -27.19
C GLY A 100 11.77 0.45 -26.48
N GLU A 101 11.55 1.68 -26.02
CA GLU A 101 10.31 2.11 -25.36
C GLU A 101 9.14 2.15 -26.36
N CYS A 102 7.92 1.92 -25.88
CA CYS A 102 6.73 1.95 -26.74
C CYS A 102 6.42 3.38 -27.20
N PRO A 103 6.08 3.58 -28.49
CA PRO A 103 5.67 4.90 -28.99
C PRO A 103 4.36 5.32 -28.32
N GLY A 104 4.40 6.42 -27.57
CA GLY A 104 3.22 6.96 -26.87
C GLY A 104 2.90 6.31 -25.52
N SER A 105 3.81 5.52 -24.93
CA SER A 105 3.70 5.14 -23.51
C SER A 105 4.57 6.05 -22.65
N ASP A 106 4.08 6.41 -21.47
CA ASP A 106 4.91 7.01 -20.44
C ASP A 106 5.96 5.98 -20.05
N GLY A 107 7.21 6.19 -20.49
CA GLY A 107 8.32 5.30 -20.20
C GLY A 107 8.44 5.10 -18.69
N ILE A 108 8.32 3.85 -18.25
CA ILE A 108 8.60 3.50 -16.85
C ILE A 108 10.12 3.59 -16.68
N ARG A 109 10.62 4.79 -16.39
CA ARG A 109 12.00 5.00 -15.96
C ARG A 109 12.16 4.40 -14.58
N LEU A 110 12.49 3.12 -14.53
CA LEU A 110 13.08 2.51 -13.33
C LEU A 110 14.43 3.21 -13.13
N SER A 111 14.46 4.12 -12.14
CA SER A 111 15.70 4.71 -11.62
C SER A 111 16.42 3.70 -10.74
#